data_AF-A0AAV8YCY4-F1
#
_entry.id   AF-A0AAV8YCY4-F1
#
_cell.length_a   1.000
_cell.length_b   1.000
_cell.length_c   1.000
_cell.angle_alpha   90.00
_cell.angle_beta   90.00
_cell.angle_gamma   90.00
#
_symmetry.space_group_name_H-M   'P 1'
#
loop_
_entity.id
_entity.type
_entity.pdbx_description
1 polymer ?
#
loop_
_entity_poly.entity_id
_entity_poly.type
_entity_poly.pdbx_seq_one_letter_code
_entity_poly.pdbx_strand_id
1 'polypeptide(L)'
;MSSNFERTIIHPLKTYYQVIFLARMQFCEFILRRNRQDAYFVNKILFTDEATFTRRGIFNRKNCHIWADQNPNSDWVRHFQHKFKINIWCGMIGDYLVGPFELPAKLNGHEWGGNGRGVAK
;
A
#
# COMPACT_ATOMS: atom_id res chain seq x y z
N MET A 1 13.03 -27.34 -28.95
CA MET A 1 13.84 -26.47 -28.07
C MET A 1 13.02 -25.54 -27.17
N SER A 2 11.67 -25.48 -27.26
CA SER A 2 10.84 -24.61 -26.39
C SER A 2 10.33 -25.28 -25.09
N SER A 3 10.32 -26.60 -24.98
CA SER A 3 9.70 -27.31 -23.84
C SER A 3 10.47 -27.23 -22.51
N ASN A 4 11.78 -26.92 -22.56
CA ASN A 4 12.61 -26.77 -21.36
C ASN A 4 12.55 -25.36 -20.76
N PHE A 5 12.23 -24.32 -21.56
CA PHE A 5 12.12 -22.95 -21.08
C PHE A 5 10.84 -22.72 -20.26
N GLU A 6 9.71 -23.25 -20.72
CA GLU A 6 8.43 -23.16 -19.99
C GLU A 6 8.50 -23.89 -18.64
N ARG A 7 9.11 -25.08 -18.58
CA ARG A 7 9.27 -25.82 -17.32
C ARG A 7 10.16 -25.11 -16.29
N THR A 8 11.16 -24.36 -16.75
CA THR A 8 12.16 -23.72 -15.88
C THR A 8 11.62 -22.49 -15.14
N ILE A 9 10.66 -21.76 -15.72
CA ILE A 9 10.06 -20.56 -15.10
C ILE A 9 8.75 -20.89 -14.38
N ILE A 10 7.97 -21.85 -14.88
CA ILE A 10 6.65 -22.18 -14.30
C ILE A 10 6.78 -22.92 -12.97
N HIS A 11 7.79 -23.79 -12.79
CA HIS A 11 8.00 -24.51 -11.53
C HIS A 11 8.29 -23.57 -10.34
N PRO A 12 9.27 -22.65 -10.40
CA PRO A 12 9.54 -21.73 -9.29
C PRO A 12 8.38 -20.75 -9.02
N LEU A 13 7.65 -20.31 -10.04
CA LEU A 13 6.44 -19.50 -9.83
C LEU A 13 5.35 -20.29 -9.10
N LYS A 14 5.07 -21.54 -9.50
CA LYS A 14 4.11 -22.40 -8.80
C LYS A 14 4.51 -22.64 -7.36
N THR A 15 5.79 -22.89 -7.08
CA THR A 15 6.30 -23.03 -5.71
C THR A 15 6.15 -21.73 -4.91
N TYR A 16 6.46 -20.57 -5.50
CA TYR A 16 6.29 -19.26 -4.86
C TYR A 16 4.83 -18.98 -4.50
N TYR A 17 3.89 -19.22 -5.42
CA TYR A 17 2.45 -19.09 -5.16
C TYR A 17 1.98 -20.03 -4.06
N GLN A 18 2.45 -21.28 -4.04
CA GLN A 18 2.12 -22.25 -2.99
C GLN A 18 2.63 -21.79 -1.62
N VAL A 19 3.88 -21.32 -1.53
CA VAL A 19 4.47 -20.82 -0.27
C VAL A 19 3.69 -19.61 0.26
N ILE A 20 3.35 -18.64 -0.60
CA ILE A 20 2.56 -17.48 -0.18
C ILE A 20 1.16 -17.91 0.25
N PHE A 21 0.52 -18.79 -0.49
CA PHE A 21 -0.81 -19.28 -0.14
C PHE A 21 -0.80 -19.96 1.25
N LEU A 22 0.16 -20.84 1.51
CA LEU A 22 0.30 -21.50 2.80
C LEU A 22 0.59 -20.50 3.93
N ALA A 23 1.48 -19.53 3.71
CA ALA A 23 1.77 -18.49 4.70
C ALA A 23 0.53 -17.65 5.03
N ARG A 24 -0.27 -17.27 4.01
CA ARG A 24 -1.54 -16.55 4.20
C ARG A 24 -2.54 -17.38 5.00
N MET A 25 -2.68 -18.67 4.69
CA MET A 25 -3.58 -19.57 5.43
C MET A 25 -3.17 -19.70 6.90
N GLN A 26 -1.87 -19.90 7.16
CA GLN A 26 -1.34 -19.99 8.52
C GLN A 26 -1.58 -18.70 9.31
N PHE A 27 -1.36 -17.54 8.69
CA PHE A 27 -1.63 -16.25 9.30
C PHE A 27 -3.11 -16.06 9.63
N CYS A 28 -4.02 -16.38 8.70
CA CYS A 28 -5.47 -16.32 8.95
C CYS A 28 -5.88 -17.22 10.12
N GLU A 29 -5.41 -18.46 10.15
CA GLU A 29 -5.66 -19.40 11.26
C GLU A 29 -5.13 -18.86 12.59
N PHE A 30 -3.94 -18.26 12.60
CA PHE A 30 -3.37 -17.63 13.79
C PHE A 30 -4.27 -16.51 14.31
N ILE A 31 -4.66 -15.55 13.45
CA ILE A 31 -5.53 -14.43 13.86
C ILE A 31 -6.87 -14.95 14.39
N LEU A 32 -7.49 -15.92 13.70
CA LEU A 32 -8.77 -16.52 14.13
C LEU A 32 -8.67 -17.18 15.50
N ARG A 33 -7.61 -17.95 15.77
CA ARG A 33 -7.39 -18.60 17.08
C ARG A 33 -7.18 -17.57 18.19
N ARG A 34 -6.40 -16.52 17.93
CA ARG A 34 -6.18 -15.44 18.91
C ARG A 34 -7.46 -14.68 19.19
N ASN A 35 -8.26 -14.40 18.17
CA ASN A 35 -9.54 -13.71 18.34
C ASN A 35 -10.59 -14.56 19.09
N ARG A 36 -10.52 -15.90 19.00
CA ARG A 36 -11.36 -16.80 19.81
C ARG A 36 -10.99 -16.77 21.30
N GLN A 37 -9.70 -16.57 21.61
CA GLN A 37 -9.22 -16.49 23.00
C GLN A 37 -9.46 -15.10 23.60
N ASP A 38 -9.37 -14.06 22.78
CA ASP A 38 -9.56 -12.66 23.16
C ASP A 38 -10.28 -11.93 22.02
N ALA A 39 -11.56 -11.64 22.21
CA ALA A 39 -12.40 -10.96 21.22
C ALA A 39 -11.90 -9.56 20.85
N TYR A 40 -11.03 -8.96 21.66
CA TYR A 40 -10.41 -7.65 21.41
C TYR A 40 -8.98 -7.76 20.86
N PHE A 41 -8.52 -8.97 20.50
CA PHE A 41 -7.15 -9.18 20.03
C PHE A 41 -6.81 -8.31 18.81
N VAL A 42 -7.71 -8.23 17.84
CA VAL A 42 -7.49 -7.43 16.61
C VAL A 42 -7.34 -5.94 16.93
N ASN A 43 -8.07 -5.43 17.93
CA ASN A 43 -8.02 -4.02 18.33
C ASN A 43 -6.66 -3.64 18.95
N LYS A 44 -5.85 -4.62 19.35
CA LYS A 44 -4.51 -4.42 19.91
C LYS A 44 -3.42 -4.45 18.83
N ILE A 45 -3.77 -4.76 17.58
CA ILE A 45 -2.83 -4.77 16.45
C ILE A 45 -2.79 -3.37 15.84
N LEU A 46 -1.60 -2.77 15.77
CA LEU A 46 -1.36 -1.58 14.97
C LEU A 46 -1.08 -1.99 13.52
N PHE A 47 -2.05 -1.81 12.64
CA PHE A 47 -1.87 -1.96 11.20
C PHE A 47 -1.23 -0.68 10.66
N THR A 48 -0.18 -0.80 9.86
CA THR A 48 0.51 0.35 9.25
C THR A 48 0.70 0.12 7.77
N ASP A 49 0.66 1.19 6.99
CA ASP A 49 0.97 1.12 5.56
C ASP A 49 1.56 2.45 5.07
N GLU A 50 2.22 2.39 3.91
CA GLU A 50 2.75 3.53 3.20
C GLU A 50 2.05 3.71 1.86
N ALA A 51 1.51 4.91 1.64
CA ALA A 51 0.90 5.28 0.38
C ALA A 51 1.74 6.34 -0.33
N THR A 52 2.11 6.08 -1.58
CA THR A 52 2.76 7.07 -2.44
C THR A 52 1.72 7.73 -3.35
N PHE A 53 1.49 9.03 -3.12
CA PHE A 53 0.69 9.87 -4.00
C PHE A 53 1.58 10.58 -5.00
N THR A 54 1.32 10.34 -6.28
CA THR A 54 1.91 11.12 -7.37
C THR A 54 0.81 11.90 -8.07
N ARG A 55 1.17 12.99 -8.75
CA ARG A 55 0.21 13.74 -9.56
C ARG A 55 -0.56 12.87 -10.56
N ARG A 56 0.08 11.85 -11.13
CA ARG A 56 -0.56 10.88 -12.05
C ARG A 56 -1.47 9.89 -11.32
N GLY A 57 -1.15 9.54 -10.07
CA GLY A 57 -1.97 8.66 -9.24
C GLY A 57 -3.24 9.33 -8.72
N ILE A 58 -3.14 10.60 -8.31
CA ILE A 58 -4.30 11.40 -7.87
C ILE A 58 -5.22 11.74 -9.06
N PHE A 59 -4.63 12.19 -10.18
CA PHE A 59 -5.37 12.45 -11.42
C PHE A 59 -5.30 11.22 -12.34
N ASN A 60 -5.83 10.09 -11.90
CA ASN A 60 -6.06 8.99 -12.81
C ASN A 60 -7.26 9.35 -13.71
N ARG A 61 -6.99 9.67 -14.99
CA ARG A 61 -8.02 10.03 -15.99
C ARG A 61 -9.14 8.99 -16.11
N LYS A 62 -8.88 7.72 -15.75
CA LYS A 62 -9.91 6.67 -15.74
C LYS A 62 -10.86 6.75 -14.53
N ASN A 63 -10.44 7.38 -13.44
CA ASN A 63 -11.25 7.57 -12.23
C ASN A 63 -11.83 8.98 -12.11
N CYS A 64 -11.38 9.94 -12.93
CA CYS A 64 -11.94 11.29 -12.99
C CYS A 64 -13.19 11.29 -13.87
N HIS A 65 -14.31 10.85 -13.30
CA HIS A 65 -15.61 10.92 -13.96
C HIS A 65 -16.27 12.27 -13.65
N ILE A 66 -16.40 13.14 -14.65
CA ILE A 66 -17.20 14.36 -14.54
C ILE A 66 -18.60 14.00 -15.01
N TRP A 67 -19.55 13.95 -14.08
CA TRP A 67 -20.96 13.87 -14.42
C TRP A 67 -21.44 15.30 -14.72
N ALA A 68 -21.78 15.56 -15.98
CA ALA A 68 -22.37 16.82 -16.43
C ALA A 68 -23.45 16.53 -17.48
N ASP A 69 -24.57 17.25 -17.42
CA ASP A 69 -25.71 17.05 -18.33
C ASP A 69 -25.41 17.54 -19.77
N GLN A 70 -24.40 18.38 -19.96
CA GLN A 70 -23.84 18.73 -21.27
C GLN A 70 -22.32 18.62 -21.25
N ASN A 71 -21.72 18.25 -22.39
CA ASN A 71 -20.26 18.09 -22.54
C ASN A 71 -19.53 19.38 -22.10
N PRO A 72 -18.75 19.37 -21.01
CA PRO A 72 -18.26 20.59 -20.39
C PRO A 72 -17.15 21.32 -21.18
N ASN A 73 -16.77 20.86 -22.38
CA ASN A 73 -15.66 21.40 -23.18
C ASN A 73 -14.44 21.75 -22.31
N SER A 74 -14.09 20.83 -21.40
CA SER A 74 -13.01 21.07 -20.44
C SER A 74 -11.67 21.04 -21.17
N ASP A 75 -11.07 22.21 -21.37
CA ASP A 75 -9.69 22.33 -21.81
C ASP A 75 -8.75 21.95 -20.66
N TRP A 76 -8.20 20.74 -20.74
CA TRP A 76 -7.26 20.26 -19.74
C TRP A 76 -5.85 20.73 -20.08
N VAL A 77 -5.24 21.48 -19.16
CA VAL A 77 -3.84 21.90 -19.26
C VAL A 77 -2.93 20.67 -19.34
N ARG A 78 -2.36 20.41 -20.52
CA ARG A 78 -1.51 19.25 -20.81
C ARG A 78 -0.05 19.45 -20.38
N HIS A 79 0.35 20.68 -20.07
CA HIS A 79 1.75 21.05 -19.86
C HIS A 79 1.99 21.50 -18.43
N PHE A 80 2.32 20.54 -17.56
CA PHE A 80 2.85 20.84 -16.25
C PHE A 80 4.28 20.34 -16.15
N GLN A 81 5.24 21.28 -16.08
CA GLN A 81 6.67 20.96 -15.91
C GLN A 81 6.99 20.35 -14.54
N HIS A 82 6.17 20.60 -13.50
CA HIS A 82 6.43 20.12 -12.14
C HIS A 82 5.78 18.77 -11.82
N LYS A 83 6.63 17.79 -11.50
CA LYS A 83 6.27 16.48 -10.92
C LYS A 83 6.33 16.58 -9.40
N PHE A 84 5.31 16.07 -8.69
CA PHE A 84 5.37 15.86 -7.23
C PHE A 84 5.13 14.39 -6.89
N LYS A 85 5.73 13.98 -5.77
CA LYS A 85 5.57 12.69 -5.12
C LYS A 85 5.49 12.97 -3.62
N ILE A 86 4.42 12.53 -2.98
CA ILE A 86 4.22 12.62 -1.54
C ILE A 86 4.10 11.18 -1.04
N ASN A 87 4.93 10.80 -0.08
CA ASN A 87 4.85 9.51 0.59
C ASN A 87 4.17 9.76 1.94
N ILE A 88 3.11 9.00 2.25
CA ILE A 88 2.38 9.12 3.51
C ILE A 88 2.50 7.80 4.25
N TRP A 89 2.84 7.86 5.52
CA TRP A 89 2.64 6.76 6.46
C TRP A 89 1.34 6.98 7.23
N CYS A 90 0.59 5.91 7.45
CA CYS A 90 -0.55 5.92 8.36
C CYS A 90 -0.68 4.58 9.08
N GLY A 91 -1.11 4.64 10.34
CA GLY A 91 -1.44 3.48 11.15
C GLY A 91 -2.89 3.49 11.61
N MET A 92 -3.43 2.32 11.94
CA MET A 92 -4.74 2.11 12.53
C MET A 92 -4.61 1.12 13.69
N ILE A 93 -5.13 1.48 14.86
CA ILE A 93 -5.19 0.61 16.04
C ILE A 93 -6.59 0.69 16.67
N GLY A 94 -7.28 -0.46 16.70
CA GLY A 94 -8.72 -0.46 17.00
C GLY A 94 -9.46 0.50 16.06
N ASP A 95 -10.21 1.42 16.65
CA ASP A 95 -10.96 2.46 15.92
C ASP A 95 -10.19 3.78 15.76
N TYR A 96 -8.91 3.81 16.14
CA TYR A 96 -8.10 5.02 16.12
C TYR A 96 -7.15 5.05 14.92
N LEU A 97 -7.11 6.19 14.25
CA LEU A 97 -6.13 6.50 13.20
C LEU A 97 -4.90 7.17 13.83
N VAL A 98 -3.71 6.72 13.43
CA VAL A 98 -2.41 7.29 13.80
C VAL A 98 -1.74 7.83 12.54
N GLY A 99 -1.59 9.16 12.43
CA GLY A 99 -1.15 9.84 11.20
C GLY A 99 -2.27 10.71 10.59
N PRO A 100 -2.18 11.10 9.31
CA PRO A 100 -1.13 10.81 8.33
C PRO A 100 0.19 11.57 8.60
N PHE A 101 1.32 10.91 8.37
CA PHE A 101 2.64 11.56 8.43
C PHE A 101 3.29 11.58 7.04
N GLU A 102 3.76 12.74 6.60
CA GLU A 102 4.54 12.86 5.38
C GLU A 102 5.95 12.29 5.62
N LEU A 103 6.31 11.31 4.80
CA LEU A 103 7.62 10.69 4.79
C LEU A 103 8.55 11.41 3.80
N PRO A 104 9.87 11.40 4.04
CA PRO A 104 10.84 11.93 3.09
C PRO A 104 10.75 11.19 1.74
N ALA A 105 11.18 11.87 0.68
CA ALA A 105 11.10 11.37 -0.69
C ALA A 105 11.92 10.07 -0.92
N LYS A 106 12.96 9.85 -0.12
CA LYS A 106 13.77 8.64 -0.05
C LYS A 106 13.72 8.13 1.39
N LEU A 107 13.28 6.88 1.57
CA LEU A 107 13.33 6.18 2.83
C LEU A 107 14.55 5.28 2.81
N ASN A 108 15.54 5.60 3.63
CA ASN A 108 16.72 4.74 3.80
C ASN A 108 16.52 3.90 5.06
N GLY A 109 16.99 2.64 5.09
CA GLY A 109 16.84 1.75 6.26
C GLY A 109 17.39 2.32 7.58
N HIS A 110 18.28 3.32 7.51
CA HIS A 110 18.83 4.05 8.66
C HIS A 110 17.82 5.02 9.32
N GLU A 111 16.85 5.56 8.57
CA GLU A 111 15.85 6.53 9.08
C GLU A 111 14.77 5.86 9.93
N TRP A 112 14.56 4.55 9.76
CA TRP A 112 13.64 3.76 10.58
C TRP A 112 14.15 3.44 11.98
N GLY A 113 15.48 3.36 12.17
CA GLY A 113 16.11 2.87 13.41
C GLY A 113 16.77 3.93 14.29
N GLY A 114 16.79 5.20 13.86
CA GLY A 114 17.61 6.24 14.49
C GLY A 114 16.80 7.29 15.25
N ASN A 115 16.74 7.15 16.58
CA ASN A 115 16.29 8.13 17.57
C ASN A 115 14.84 8.63 17.43
N GLY A 116 14.00 8.22 18.39
CA GLY A 116 12.62 8.69 18.62
C GLY A 116 12.51 10.17 18.95
N ARG A 117 12.84 11.03 17.98
CA ARG A 117 12.41 12.43 17.93
C ARG A 117 11.73 12.61 16.59
N GLY A 118 10.48 12.14 16.53
CA GLY A 118 9.52 12.68 15.59
C GLY A 118 9.47 14.17 15.82
N VAL A 119 10.08 14.95 14.93
CA VAL A 119 9.83 16.39 14.89
C VAL A 119 8.52 16.53 14.12
N ALA A 120 7.43 16.43 14.88
CA ALA A 120 6.19 17.08 14.49
C ALA A 120 6.51 18.57 14.31
N LYS A 121 6.39 19.06 13.09
CA LYS A 121 6.00 20.44 12.82
C LYS A 121 4.63 20.40 12.19
#